data_AF-V5GFD5-F1
#
_entry.id   AF-V5GFD5-F1
#
_cell.length_a   1.000
_cell.length_b   1.000
_cell.length_c   1.000
_cell.angle_alpha   90.00
_cell.angle_beta   90.00
_cell.angle_gamma   90.00
#
_symmetry.space_group_name_H-M   'P 1'
#
loop_
_entity.id
_entity.type
_entity.pdbx_description
1 polymer ?
#
loop_
_entity_poly.entity_id
_entity_poly.type
_entity_poly.pdbx_seq_one_letter_code
_entity_poly.pdbx_strand_id
1 'polypeptide(L)'
;LQRSYASKSKMRQSGSLELNYLKVAKAAEFCAAHFSALLYSELWCQAKIQELENCQKTADYLIGSTMLDFIYENEEECVGEALQNILRNAYKAIGDLDALPGCGVQFLLKPQFRVEHYKELGNWDQVNQFYETQISHGVKSARK
;
A
#
# COMPACT_ATOMS: atom_id res chain seq x y z
N LEU A 1 31.10 -25.50 2.69
CA LEU A 1 30.35 -24.79 3.75
C LEU A 1 28.96 -24.45 3.21
N GLN A 2 28.03 -25.40 3.32
CA GLN A 2 26.62 -25.22 2.98
C GLN A 2 25.99 -24.30 4.03
N ARG A 3 25.33 -23.22 3.60
CA ARG A 3 24.40 -22.46 4.43
C ARG A 3 23.01 -22.55 3.80
N SER A 4 22.29 -23.62 4.15
CA SER A 4 20.86 -23.74 3.90
C SER A 4 20.12 -22.94 4.98
N TYR A 5 19.73 -21.71 4.65
CA TYR A 5 18.72 -20.98 5.42
C TYR A 5 17.42 -20.97 4.62
N ALA A 6 16.81 -22.14 4.52
CA ALA A 6 15.43 -22.28 4.04
C ALA A 6 14.60 -22.86 5.18
N SER A 7 14.39 -22.06 6.23
CA SER A 7 13.36 -22.34 7.21
C SER A 7 12.20 -21.39 6.93
N LYS A 8 11.36 -21.74 5.95
CA LYS A 8 10.00 -21.19 5.86
C LYS A 8 9.26 -21.71 7.10
N SER A 9 9.27 -20.94 8.18
CA SER A 9 8.44 -21.20 9.36
C SER A 9 6.98 -21.00 8.95
N LYS A 10 6.40 -22.05 8.37
CA LYS A 10 4.97 -22.13 8.07
C LYS A 10 4.23 -22.05 9.40
N MET A 11 3.69 -20.88 9.74
CA MET A 11 2.80 -20.73 10.88
C MET A 11 1.65 -21.73 10.69
N ARG A 12 1.51 -22.65 11.65
CA ARG A 12 0.43 -23.63 11.67
C ARG A 12 -0.88 -22.87 11.92
N GLN A 13 -1.64 -22.59 10.87
CA GLN A 13 -3.04 -22.21 11.02
C GLN A 13 -3.81 -23.45 11.47
N SER A 14 -4.08 -23.50 12.77
CA SER A 14 -4.91 -24.53 13.41
C SER A 14 -6.38 -24.19 13.18
N GLY A 15 -7.11 -25.06 12.48
CA GLY A 15 -8.55 -24.94 12.24
C GLY A 15 -8.89 -24.07 11.03
N SER A 16 -9.51 -24.66 10.02
CA SER A 16 -9.93 -23.99 8.78
C SER A 16 -11.00 -22.95 9.07
N LEU A 17 -10.59 -21.70 9.28
CA LEU A 17 -11.47 -20.54 9.24
C LEU A 17 -11.13 -19.78 7.95
N GLU A 18 -12.06 -19.75 7.00
CA GLU A 18 -11.94 -18.93 5.79
C GLU A 18 -12.10 -17.46 6.17
N LEU A 19 -10.99 -16.86 6.59
CA LEU A 19 -10.96 -15.48 7.05
C LEU A 19 -10.50 -14.56 5.92
N ASN A 20 -11.32 -13.58 5.58
CA ASN A 20 -10.90 -12.51 4.67
C ASN A 20 -10.00 -11.52 5.42
N TYR A 21 -8.68 -11.70 5.29
CA TYR A 21 -7.67 -10.90 5.99
C TYR A 21 -7.80 -9.39 5.76
N LEU A 22 -8.23 -8.95 4.58
CA LEU A 22 -8.41 -7.52 4.29
C LEU A 22 -9.54 -6.91 5.12
N LYS A 23 -10.67 -7.62 5.26
CA LYS A 23 -11.79 -7.16 6.11
C LYS A 23 -11.37 -7.09 7.58
N VAL A 24 -10.55 -8.04 8.03
CA VAL A 24 -10.03 -8.05 9.40
C VAL A 24 -9.04 -6.92 9.61
N ALA A 25 -8.17 -6.63 8.64
CA ALA A 25 -7.27 -5.49 8.68
C ALA A 25 -8.03 -4.17 8.83
N LYS A 26 -9.11 -3.99 8.05
CA LYS A 26 -9.99 -2.83 8.15
C LYS A 26 -10.70 -2.72 9.51
N ALA A 27 -11.16 -3.85 10.06
CA ALA A 27 -11.76 -3.87 11.39
C ALA A 27 -10.74 -3.53 12.49
N ALA A 28 -9.51 -4.06 12.37
CA ALA A 28 -8.41 -3.76 13.29
C ALA A 28 -8.02 -2.27 13.24
N GLU A 29 -7.95 -1.68 12.04
CA GLU A 29 -7.72 -0.25 11.85
C GLU A 29 -8.81 0.58 12.54
N PHE A 30 -10.09 0.22 12.35
CA PHE A 30 -11.21 0.89 13.01
C PHE A 30 -11.14 0.84 14.53
N CYS A 31 -10.61 -0.26 15.09
CA CYS A 31 -10.39 -0.43 16.52
C CYS A 31 -9.07 0.20 17.03
N ALA A 32 -8.36 0.99 16.20
CA ALA A 32 -7.04 1.56 16.50
C ALA A 32 -5.96 0.51 16.85
N ALA A 33 -6.16 -0.75 16.42
CA ALA A 33 -5.17 -1.81 16.57
C ALA A 33 -4.20 -1.78 15.37
N HIS A 34 -3.39 -0.73 15.28
CA HIS A 34 -2.58 -0.42 14.08
C HIS A 34 -1.58 -1.53 13.71
N PHE A 35 -0.86 -2.11 14.69
CA PHE A 35 0.04 -3.23 14.42
C PHE A 35 -0.69 -4.48 13.91
N SER A 36 -1.88 -4.76 14.43
CA SER A 36 -2.71 -5.85 13.93
C SER A 36 -3.24 -5.56 12.52
N ALA A 37 -3.63 -4.32 12.23
CA ALA A 37 -4.04 -3.91 10.90
C ALA A 37 -2.92 -4.09 9.86
N LEU A 38 -1.68 -3.73 10.21
CA LEU A 38 -0.50 -3.99 9.38
C LEU A 38 -0.28 -5.49 9.16
N LEU A 39 -0.28 -6.28 10.24
CA LEU A 39 -0.08 -7.72 10.17
C LEU A 39 -1.12 -8.42 9.27
N TYR A 40 -2.41 -8.09 9.44
CA TYR A 40 -3.47 -8.67 8.61
C TYR A 40 -3.41 -8.20 7.15
N SER A 41 -2.98 -6.97 6.91
CA SER A 41 -2.72 -6.47 5.55
C SER A 41 -1.61 -7.25 4.87
N GLU A 42 -0.50 -7.51 5.58
CA GLU A 42 0.62 -8.29 5.06
C GLU A 42 0.24 -9.75 4.79
N LEU A 43 -0.51 -10.39 5.72
CA LEU A 43 -1.03 -11.74 5.52
C LEU A 43 -1.94 -11.83 4.30
N TRP A 44 -2.76 -10.81 4.06
CA TRP A 44 -3.60 -10.74 2.86
C TRP A 44 -2.74 -10.66 1.58
N CYS A 45 -1.75 -9.76 1.55
CA CYS A 45 -0.82 -9.62 0.44
C CYS A 45 -0.09 -10.93 0.13
N GLN A 46 0.41 -11.59 1.17
CA GLN A 46 1.12 -12.87 1.04
C GLN A 46 0.20 -13.98 0.52
N ALA A 47 -1.04 -14.05 1.01
CA ALA A 47 -2.03 -15.02 0.53
C ALA A 47 -2.34 -14.80 -0.97
N LYS A 48 -2.45 -13.53 -1.39
CA LYS A 48 -2.68 -13.17 -2.79
C LYS A 48 -1.51 -13.49 -3.70
N ILE A 49 -0.28 -13.23 -3.26
CA ILE A 49 0.90 -13.64 -4.02
C ILE A 49 0.95 -15.17 -4.17
N GLN A 50 0.67 -15.92 -3.09
CA GLN A 50 0.64 -17.38 -3.16
C GLN A 50 -0.44 -17.89 -4.10
N GLU A 51 -1.62 -17.27 -4.11
CA GLU A 51 -2.70 -17.57 -5.07
C GLU A 51 -2.20 -17.36 -6.51
N LEU A 52 -1.55 -16.24 -6.78
CA LEU A 52 -1.02 -15.89 -8.11
C LEU A 52 0.18 -16.76 -8.54
N GLU A 53 1.03 -17.17 -7.58
CA GLU A 53 2.14 -18.12 -7.78
C GLU A 53 1.63 -19.49 -8.19
N ASN A 54 0.59 -19.99 -7.53
CA ASN A 54 -0.06 -21.25 -7.90
C ASN A 54 -0.70 -21.17 -9.30
N CYS A 55 -1.11 -19.98 -9.73
CA CYS A 55 -1.61 -19.71 -11.08
C CYS A 55 -0.49 -19.45 -12.13
N GLN A 56 0.79 -19.65 -11.79
CA GLN A 56 1.95 -19.48 -12.69
C GLN A 56 2.12 -18.07 -13.30
N LYS A 57 1.57 -17.02 -12.69
CA LYS A 57 1.64 -15.64 -13.21
C LYS A 57 2.81 -14.80 -12.67
N THR A 58 3.61 -15.33 -11.74
CA THR A 58 4.49 -14.52 -10.87
C THR A 58 5.99 -14.66 -11.12
N ALA A 59 6.44 -15.66 -11.89
CA ALA A 59 7.85 -16.05 -11.93
C ALA A 59 8.79 -14.94 -12.46
N ASP A 60 8.28 -14.04 -13.32
CA ASP A 60 9.11 -13.05 -14.00
C ASP A 60 8.90 -11.60 -13.49
N TYR A 61 7.85 -11.32 -12.70
CA TYR A 61 7.46 -9.94 -12.38
C TYR A 61 8.08 -9.37 -11.10
N LEU A 62 8.48 -10.22 -10.15
CA LEU A 62 9.04 -9.81 -8.85
C LEU A 62 10.47 -9.24 -8.92
N ILE A 63 11.05 -9.14 -10.12
CA ILE A 63 12.45 -8.74 -10.33
C ILE A 63 12.63 -7.19 -10.28
N GLY A 64 11.54 -6.42 -10.22
CA GLY A 64 11.65 -4.95 -10.15
C GLY A 64 10.47 -4.17 -9.57
N SER A 65 9.37 -4.82 -9.18
CA SER A 65 8.18 -4.17 -8.62
C SER A 65 7.98 -4.51 -7.15
N THR A 66 7.37 -3.59 -6.39
CA THR A 66 7.04 -3.85 -4.99
C THR A 66 5.90 -4.86 -4.91
N MET A 67 5.83 -5.67 -3.85
CA MET A 67 4.71 -6.57 -3.57
C MET A 67 3.33 -5.90 -3.75
N LEU A 68 3.22 -4.63 -3.33
CA LEU A 68 1.98 -3.85 -3.44
C LEU A 68 1.63 -3.46 -4.88
N ASP A 69 2.63 -3.17 -5.72
CA ASP A 69 2.41 -2.79 -7.12
C ASP A 69 1.85 -4.00 -7.89
N PHE A 70 2.43 -5.18 -7.66
CA PHE A 70 1.96 -6.43 -8.26
C PHE A 70 0.51 -6.78 -7.87
N ILE A 71 0.17 -6.60 -6.59
CA ILE A 71 -1.18 -6.81 -6.09
C ILE A 71 -2.16 -5.83 -6.72
N TYR A 72 -1.78 -4.55 -6.82
CA TYR A 72 -2.63 -3.53 -7.42
C TYR A 72 -2.95 -3.83 -8.89
N GLU A 73 -1.98 -4.34 -9.65
CA GLU A 73 -2.18 -4.66 -11.07
C GLU A 73 -3.10 -5.87 -11.32
N ASN A 74 -3.19 -6.79 -10.36
CA ASN A 74 -3.97 -8.03 -10.51
C ASN A 74 -5.34 -7.97 -9.82
N GLU A 75 -5.55 -7.02 -8.90
CA GLU A 75 -6.78 -6.87 -8.14
C GLU A 75 -7.57 -5.63 -8.60
N GLU A 76 -8.79 -5.49 -8.08
CA GLU A 76 -9.62 -4.32 -8.38
C GLU A 76 -9.03 -3.04 -7.75
N GLU A 77 -9.09 -1.93 -8.48
CA GLU A 77 -8.58 -0.62 -8.03
C GLU A 77 -9.11 -0.22 -6.64
N CYS A 78 -10.38 -0.50 -6.36
CA CYS A 78 -10.99 -0.18 -5.06
C CYS A 78 -10.38 -0.97 -3.89
N VAL A 79 -9.93 -2.22 -4.15
CA VAL A 79 -9.29 -3.09 -3.16
C VAL A 79 -7.86 -2.62 -2.92
N GLY A 80 -7.14 -2.30 -3.99
CA GLY A 80 -5.80 -1.72 -3.90
C GLY A 80 -5.78 -0.40 -3.13
N GLU A 81 -6.73 0.52 -3.42
CA GLU A 81 -6.87 1.78 -2.70
C GLU A 81 -7.18 1.57 -1.20
N ALA A 82 -8.06 0.63 -0.88
CA ALA A 82 -8.39 0.29 0.51
C ALA A 82 -7.17 -0.23 1.29
N LEU A 83 -6.42 -1.17 0.71
CA LEU A 83 -5.20 -1.69 1.32
C LEU A 83 -4.18 -0.58 1.61
N GLN A 84 -3.89 0.24 0.60
CA GLN A 84 -2.91 1.31 0.75
C GLN A 84 -3.33 2.35 1.80
N ASN A 85 -4.64 2.64 1.91
CA ASN A 85 -5.16 3.53 2.94
C ASN A 85 -5.00 2.93 4.34
N ILE A 86 -5.31 1.64 4.53
CA ILE A 86 -5.10 0.95 5.82
C ILE A 86 -3.62 1.04 6.23
N LEU A 87 -2.70 0.72 5.31
CA LEU A 87 -1.26 0.75 5.58
C LEU A 87 -0.78 2.17 5.96
N ARG A 88 -1.12 3.18 5.14
CA ARG A 88 -0.73 4.58 5.41
C ARG A 88 -1.28 5.07 6.74
N ASN A 89 -2.55 4.81 7.03
CA ASN A 89 -3.18 5.24 8.28
C ASN A 89 -2.54 4.57 9.49
N ALA A 90 -2.25 3.27 9.40
CA ALA A 90 -1.57 2.54 10.45
C ALA A 90 -0.15 3.09 10.69
N TYR A 91 0.65 3.30 9.65
CA TYR A 91 2.01 3.86 9.80
C TYR A 91 2.00 5.29 10.35
N LYS A 92 1.09 6.14 9.88
CA LYS A 92 0.89 7.49 10.44
C LYS A 92 0.52 7.46 11.91
N ALA A 93 -0.37 6.55 12.30
CA ALA A 93 -0.80 6.41 13.70
C ALA A 93 0.31 5.84 14.60
N ILE A 94 1.18 4.97 14.05
CA ILE A 94 2.37 4.46 14.74
C ILE A 94 3.46 5.54 14.86
N GLY A 95 3.49 6.50 13.91
CA GLY A 95 4.51 7.54 13.83
C GLY A 95 5.73 7.14 12.99
N ASP A 96 5.64 6.06 12.20
CA ASP A 96 6.69 5.60 11.30
C ASP A 96 6.48 6.21 9.90
N LEU A 97 6.94 7.46 9.74
CA LEU A 97 6.80 8.20 8.48
C LEU A 97 7.77 7.68 7.40
N ASP A 98 8.89 7.07 7.81
CA ASP A 98 9.88 6.51 6.90
C ASP A 98 9.35 5.29 6.13
N ALA A 99 8.33 4.61 6.68
CA ALA A 99 7.64 3.50 6.03
C ALA A 99 6.59 3.93 4.98
N LEU A 100 6.19 5.22 4.92
CA LEU A 100 5.13 5.69 4.00
C LEU A 100 5.45 5.50 2.50
N PRO A 101 6.69 5.73 2.01
CA PRO A 101 7.05 5.43 0.62
C PRO A 101 6.88 3.94 0.27
N GLY A 102 6.97 3.05 1.26
CA GLY A 102 6.78 1.61 1.09
C GLY A 102 5.32 1.17 0.94
N CYS A 103 4.35 2.06 1.11
CA CYS A 103 2.91 1.76 1.03
C CYS A 103 2.36 1.73 -0.41
N GLY A 104 3.22 1.72 -1.43
CA GLY A 104 2.86 1.73 -2.84
C GLY A 104 2.65 3.14 -3.39
N VAL A 105 2.97 3.35 -4.68
CA VAL A 105 3.00 4.69 -5.31
C VAL A 105 1.70 5.07 -6.02
N GLN A 106 0.76 4.13 -6.12
CA GLN A 106 -0.37 4.28 -7.03
C GLN A 106 -1.37 5.37 -6.64
N PHE A 107 -1.51 5.65 -5.34
CA PHE A 107 -2.29 6.80 -4.86
C PHE A 107 -1.77 8.15 -5.36
N LEU A 108 -0.49 8.25 -5.76
CA LEU A 108 0.11 9.46 -6.33
C LEU A 108 -0.41 9.77 -7.75
N LEU A 109 -1.11 8.83 -8.40
CA LEU A 109 -1.79 9.12 -9.67
C LEU A 109 -2.82 10.23 -9.52
N LYS A 110 -3.52 10.28 -8.37
CA LYS A 110 -4.47 11.33 -8.05
C LYS A 110 -3.70 12.57 -7.55
N PRO A 111 -3.81 13.74 -8.21
CA PRO A 111 -3.01 14.92 -7.86
C PRO A 111 -3.18 15.41 -6.41
N GLN A 112 -4.37 15.25 -5.84
CA GLN A 112 -4.69 15.66 -4.47
C GLN A 112 -3.87 14.88 -3.43
N PHE A 113 -3.75 13.57 -3.61
CA PHE A 113 -2.99 12.70 -2.73
C PHE A 113 -1.48 12.87 -2.90
N ARG A 114 -1.04 13.23 -4.12
CA ARG A 114 0.36 13.52 -4.41
C ARG A 114 0.88 14.72 -3.62
N VAL A 115 0.08 15.78 -3.53
CA VAL A 115 0.44 16.98 -2.76
C VAL A 115 0.57 16.67 -1.27
N GLU A 116 -0.39 15.89 -0.74
CA GLU A 116 -0.34 15.50 0.67
C GLU A 116 0.89 14.65 0.99
N HIS A 117 1.24 13.72 0.10
CA HIS A 117 2.48 12.96 0.21
C HIS A 117 3.74 13.84 0.19
N TYR A 118 3.81 14.85 -0.67
CA TYR A 118 4.94 15.78 -0.67
C TYR A 118 5.04 16.61 0.61
N LYS A 119 3.91 16.97 1.24
CA LYS A 119 3.93 17.62 2.56
C LYS A 119 4.48 16.68 3.63
N GLU A 120 4.06 15.42 3.62
CA GLU A 120 4.51 14.39 4.56
C GLU A 120 6.02 14.13 4.46
N LEU A 121 6.58 14.19 3.25
CA LEU A 121 8.02 14.08 3.00
C LEU A 121 8.78 15.40 3.23
N GLY A 122 8.11 16.49 3.59
CA GLY A 122 8.72 17.81 3.75
C GLY A 122 9.22 18.45 2.45
N ASN A 123 8.77 17.96 1.29
CA ASN A 123 9.17 18.46 -0.02
C ASN A 123 8.30 19.66 -0.47
N TRP A 124 8.47 20.78 0.22
CA TRP A 124 7.66 21.99 0.02
C TRP A 124 7.80 22.64 -1.35
N ASP A 125 8.94 22.44 -2.03
CA ASP A 125 9.16 22.96 -3.38
C ASP A 125 8.16 22.37 -4.39
N GLN A 126 7.97 21.04 -4.35
CA GLN A 126 6.98 20.35 -5.18
C GLN A 126 5.54 20.73 -4.83
N VAL A 127 5.26 20.95 -3.54
CA VAL A 127 3.96 21.44 -3.07
C VAL A 127 3.68 22.84 -3.63
N ASN A 128 4.66 23.74 -3.57
CA ASN A 128 4.52 25.11 -4.07
C ASN A 128 4.29 25.12 -5.59
N GLN A 129 5.09 24.36 -6.35
CA GLN A 129 4.93 24.22 -7.80
C GLN A 129 3.53 23.71 -8.20
N PHE A 130 2.97 22.76 -7.44
CA PHE A 130 1.61 22.29 -7.67
C PHE A 130 0.57 23.41 -7.49
N TYR A 131 0.65 24.17 -6.39
CA TYR A 131 -0.30 25.25 -6.12
C TYR A 131 -0.16 26.41 -7.12
N GLU A 132 1.06 26.78 -7.50
CA GLU A 132 1.31 27.76 -8.55
C GLU A 132 0.67 27.35 -9.88
N THR A 133 0.83 26.08 -10.26
CA THR A 133 0.23 25.51 -11.46
C THR A 133 -1.30 25.57 -11.41
N GLN A 134 -1.91 25.23 -10.27
CA GLN A 134 -3.36 25.30 -10.06
C GLN A 134 -3.90 26.73 -10.17
N ILE A 135 -3.23 27.70 -9.54
CA ILE A 135 -3.58 29.11 -9.61
C ILE A 135 -3.50 29.61 -11.06
N SER A 136 -2.43 29.24 -11.78
CA SER A 136 -2.23 29.64 -13.18
C SER A 136 -3.34 29.12 -14.12
N HIS A 137 -3.88 27.92 -13.87
CA HIS A 137 -4.99 27.35 -14.63
C HIS A 137 -6.34 28.00 -14.26
N GLY A 138 -6.58 28.27 -12.97
CA GLY A 138 -7.79 28.96 -12.50
C GLY A 138 -7.91 30.39 -13.07
N VAL A 139 -6.80 31.11 -13.16
CA VAL A 139 -6.76 32.47 -13.73
C VAL A 139 -7.07 32.48 -15.25
N LYS A 140 -6.79 31.39 -15.97
CA LYS A 140 -7.13 31.26 -17.40
C LYS A 140 -8.62 30.95 -17.64
N SER A 141 -9.28 30.25 -16.72
CA SER A 141 -10.71 29.92 -16.84
C SER A 141 -11.63 31.12 -16.52
N ALA A 142 -11.17 32.07 -15.70
CA ALA A 142 -11.94 33.27 -15.33
C ALA A 142 -11.84 34.43 -16.35
N ARG A 143 -11.04 34.27 -17.42
CA ARG A 143 -10.83 35.29 -18.46
C ARG A 143 -11.53 34.96 -19.80
N LYS A 144 -12.50 34.05 -19.81
CA LYS A 144 -13.37 33.81 -20.96
C LYS A 144 -14.77 34.34 -20.71
#